data_AF-A0A536HT60-F1
#
_entry.id   AF-A0A536HT60-F1
#
_cell.length_a   1.000
_cell.length_b   1.000
_cell.length_c   1.000
_cell.angle_alpha   90.00
_cell.angle_beta   90.00
_cell.angle_gamma   90.00
#
_symmetry.space_group_name_H-M   'P 1'
#
loop_
_entity.id
_entity.type
_entity.pdbx_description
1 polymer ?
#
loop_
_entity_poly.entity_id
_entity_poly.type
_entity_poly.pdbx_seq_one_letter_code
_entity_poly.pdbx_strand_id
1 'polypeptide(L)'
;MSGLLRTRLLRLLGLGSLASASLFAPASGQAAVVVGPGGGTPGTSLNFSLIGHNPLFGRGMNAALANFDHFLYIGNRTDASNSCGDLNGTGPVAPVLTPTNPDGTCTHVHPGILIVDIADPAAPTVVGEIPASVAVPNAAGEPVGVTSRELRVWPEKKLLIELSFRCSRTIHACPRGNDITFPFDYKFFDLSDPVHPQLIKRHVTKSAAGLAIKPHEFFLWLDPNNRDRALLFESTPSLSVAHWRRRAARGPGQLESALPRFRRPGQLWLRPGPALDDPDR
;
A
#
# COMPACT_ATOMS: atom_id res chain seq x y z
N MET A 1 -84.15 35.14 -27.79
CA MET A 1 -84.63 36.02 -28.88
C MET A 1 -83.39 36.69 -29.45
N SER A 2 -82.81 36.17 -30.54
CA SER A 2 -82.98 36.71 -31.91
C SER A 2 -82.62 38.20 -31.95
N GLY A 3 -81.57 38.74 -32.59
CA GLY A 3 -80.65 38.34 -33.64
C GLY A 3 -80.02 39.63 -34.22
N LEU A 4 -79.26 39.49 -35.31
CA LEU A 4 -78.69 40.51 -36.23
C LEU A 4 -77.25 40.99 -35.93
N LEU A 5 -76.21 40.60 -36.67
CA LEU A 5 -75.84 40.74 -38.12
C LEU A 5 -74.81 41.87 -38.34
N ARG A 6 -73.57 41.53 -38.74
CA ARG A 6 -72.93 41.90 -40.04
C ARG A 6 -71.40 41.80 -40.01
N THR A 7 -70.93 40.73 -40.66
CA THR A 7 -69.88 40.59 -41.68
C THR A 7 -68.85 41.71 -41.96
N ARG A 8 -67.57 41.27 -42.12
CA ARG A 8 -66.49 41.64 -43.08
C ARG A 8 -65.14 41.80 -42.32
N LEU A 9 -63.96 41.37 -42.75
CA LEU A 9 -63.48 40.64 -43.93
C LEU A 9 -62.00 40.20 -43.63
N LEU A 10 -61.64 38.97 -44.03
CA LEU A 10 -60.34 38.52 -44.55
C LEU A 10 -58.99 38.91 -43.89
N ARG A 11 -58.21 37.90 -43.48
CA ARG A 11 -57.02 37.46 -44.25
C ARG A 11 -56.54 36.06 -43.84
N LEU A 12 -56.39 35.22 -44.87
CA LEU A 12 -55.76 33.91 -44.88
C LEU A 12 -54.26 33.99 -44.56
N LEU A 13 -53.74 32.92 -43.93
CA LEU A 13 -52.50 32.15 -44.19
C LEU A 13 -52.28 31.34 -42.90
N GLY A 14 -52.38 30.01 -42.83
CA GLY A 14 -52.05 28.99 -43.82
C GLY A 14 -50.86 28.19 -43.28
N LEU A 15 -51.13 26.96 -42.82
CA LEU A 15 -50.21 25.82 -42.64
C LEU A 15 -49.06 26.06 -41.63
N GLY A 16 -49.05 25.45 -40.44
CA GLY A 16 -48.93 24.00 -40.26
C GLY A 16 -47.44 23.65 -40.13
N SER A 17 -46.96 23.24 -38.95
CA SER A 17 -45.73 22.45 -38.76
C SER A 17 -45.53 22.02 -37.31
N LEU A 18 -45.69 20.70 -37.09
CA LEU A 18 -44.84 19.80 -36.31
C LEU A 18 -44.57 20.12 -34.83
N ALA A 19 -45.27 19.37 -33.97
CA ALA A 19 -44.85 19.08 -32.60
C ALA A 19 -43.52 18.31 -32.62
N SER A 20 -42.44 18.95 -32.17
CA SER A 20 -41.19 18.29 -31.85
C SER A 20 -41.30 17.67 -30.45
N ALA A 21 -41.51 16.36 -30.38
CA ALA A 21 -41.27 15.59 -29.17
C ALA A 21 -39.76 15.52 -28.94
N SER A 22 -39.25 16.38 -28.06
CA SER A 22 -37.87 16.35 -27.61
C SER A 22 -37.65 15.13 -26.71
N LEU A 23 -37.07 14.07 -27.27
CA LEU A 23 -36.45 12.99 -26.52
C LEU A 23 -35.31 13.57 -25.69
N PHE A 24 -35.49 13.68 -24.37
CA PHE A 24 -34.39 13.90 -23.44
C PHE A 24 -33.55 12.62 -23.38
N ALA A 25 -32.51 12.53 -24.19
CA ALA A 25 -31.41 11.62 -23.93
C ALA A 25 -30.64 12.17 -22.70
N PRO A 26 -30.37 11.36 -21.65
CA PRO A 26 -29.46 11.81 -20.61
C PRO A 26 -28.08 11.97 -21.27
N ALA A 27 -27.58 13.19 -21.27
CA ALA A 27 -26.19 13.46 -21.61
C ALA A 27 -25.33 12.80 -20.52
N SER A 28 -24.90 11.57 -20.77
CA SER A 28 -23.76 10.98 -20.07
C SER A 28 -22.56 11.86 -20.41
N GLY A 29 -22.28 12.83 -19.54
CA GLY A 29 -21.12 13.69 -19.63
C GLY A 29 -19.87 12.83 -19.50
N GLN A 30 -19.34 12.35 -20.61
CA GLN A 30 -17.94 11.94 -20.69
C GLN A 30 -17.14 13.25 -20.62
N ALA A 31 -16.81 13.66 -19.40
CA ALA A 31 -15.77 14.65 -19.20
C ALA A 31 -14.52 14.12 -19.92
N ALA A 32 -14.06 14.86 -20.93
CA ALA A 32 -12.81 14.54 -21.59
C ALA A 32 -11.70 14.55 -20.55
N VAL A 33 -11.11 13.38 -20.31
CA VAL A 33 -10.04 13.23 -19.33
C VAL A 33 -8.79 13.93 -19.88
N VAL A 34 -8.46 15.09 -19.30
CA VAL A 34 -7.23 15.81 -19.65
C VAL A 34 -6.09 15.31 -18.77
N VAL A 35 -4.97 14.92 -19.42
CA VAL A 35 -3.78 14.35 -18.78
C VAL A 35 -2.86 15.47 -18.28
N GLY A 36 -2.60 15.50 -16.97
CA GLY A 36 -1.49 16.28 -16.40
C GLY A 36 -0.15 15.52 -16.53
N PRO A 37 1.00 16.21 -16.62
CA PRO A 37 2.31 15.56 -16.70
C PRO A 37 2.65 14.91 -15.35
N GLY A 38 2.47 13.59 -15.24
CA GLY A 38 2.82 12.82 -14.04
C GLY A 38 1.95 11.62 -13.75
N GLY A 39 1.80 10.70 -14.72
CA GLY A 39 1.42 9.29 -14.53
C GLY A 39 0.11 8.95 -13.77
N GLY A 40 -0.85 8.36 -14.50
CA GLY A 40 -1.78 7.37 -13.92
C GLY A 40 -3.25 7.74 -13.93
N THR A 41 -3.84 8.02 -15.09
CA THR A 41 -5.31 7.88 -15.23
C THR A 41 -5.64 6.38 -15.15
N PRO A 42 -6.48 5.92 -14.21
CA PRO A 42 -6.89 4.52 -14.17
C PRO A 42 -7.49 4.08 -15.51
N GLY A 43 -7.12 2.89 -15.97
CA GLY A 43 -7.68 2.32 -17.20
C GLY A 43 -7.06 2.79 -18.52
N THR A 44 -5.93 3.50 -18.52
CA THR A 44 -5.24 3.91 -19.75
C THR A 44 -4.13 2.96 -20.22
N SER A 45 -3.97 1.81 -19.56
CA SER A 45 -2.97 0.80 -19.96
C SER A 45 -3.43 0.06 -21.23
N LEU A 46 -2.53 -0.12 -22.19
CA LEU A 46 -2.80 -0.90 -23.41
C LEU A 46 -3.01 -2.38 -23.07
N ASN A 47 -4.02 -3.03 -23.66
CA ASN A 47 -4.38 -4.44 -23.46
C ASN A 47 -4.86 -4.81 -22.04
N PHE A 48 -5.24 -3.84 -21.21
CA PHE A 48 -5.86 -4.07 -19.91
C PHE A 48 -7.19 -3.30 -19.83
N SER A 49 -8.18 -3.87 -19.14
CA SER A 49 -9.37 -3.14 -18.72
C SER A 49 -9.32 -2.86 -17.23
N LEU A 50 -9.73 -1.66 -16.83
CA LEU A 50 -9.98 -1.36 -15.42
C LEU A 50 -11.31 -2.00 -15.02
N ILE A 51 -11.27 -2.91 -14.05
CA ILE A 51 -12.46 -3.57 -13.51
C ILE A 51 -13.09 -2.75 -12.38
N GLY A 52 -12.27 -2.25 -11.46
CA GLY A 52 -12.68 -1.40 -10.35
C GLY A 52 -11.48 -0.71 -9.73
N HIS A 53 -11.72 0.35 -8.95
CA HIS A 53 -10.69 1.04 -8.19
C HIS A 53 -11.27 1.71 -6.94
N ASN A 54 -10.44 1.87 -5.92
CA ASN A 54 -10.73 2.71 -4.77
C ASN A 54 -9.56 3.70 -4.60
N PRO A 55 -9.80 5.02 -4.48
CA PRO A 55 -8.74 6.01 -4.30
C PRO A 55 -8.11 5.99 -2.90
N LEU A 56 -8.59 5.13 -1.99
CA LEU A 56 -8.10 4.97 -0.63
C LEU A 56 -8.11 6.30 0.13
N PHE A 57 -9.28 6.95 0.15
CA PHE A 57 -9.50 8.29 0.69
C PHE A 57 -8.66 9.40 0.03
N GLY A 58 -7.99 9.12 -1.10
CA GLY A 58 -7.03 10.04 -1.69
C GLY A 58 -5.77 10.22 -0.83
N ARG A 59 -5.47 9.26 0.08
CA ARG A 59 -4.37 9.41 1.04
C ARG A 59 -2.96 9.45 0.40
N GLY A 60 -2.84 9.00 -0.85
CA GLY A 60 -1.57 8.89 -1.57
C GLY A 60 -0.60 7.89 -0.91
N MET A 61 0.66 7.89 -1.37
CA MET A 61 1.80 7.27 -0.66
C MET A 61 1.59 5.80 -0.18
N ASN A 62 0.78 5.03 -0.88
CA ASN A 62 0.58 3.62 -0.59
C ASN A 62 1.88 2.82 -0.75
N ALA A 63 2.08 1.82 0.10
CA ALA A 63 3.21 0.90 0.05
C ALA A 63 2.79 -0.46 -0.51
N ALA A 64 3.54 -1.52 -0.21
CA ALA A 64 3.21 -2.85 -0.67
C ALA A 64 1.81 -3.27 -0.18
N LEU A 65 1.20 -4.18 -0.94
CA LEU A 65 -0.06 -4.82 -0.59
C LEU A 65 0.14 -6.31 -0.29
N ALA A 66 -0.74 -6.88 0.52
CA ALA A 66 -0.87 -8.31 0.69
C ALA A 66 -2.34 -8.71 0.65
N ASN A 67 -2.64 -9.93 0.18
CA ASN A 67 -3.98 -10.47 0.09
C ASN A 67 -4.17 -11.58 1.14
N PHE A 68 -5.32 -11.58 1.80
CA PHE A 68 -5.86 -12.74 2.53
C PHE A 68 -7.35 -12.88 2.21
N ASP A 69 -7.73 -13.99 1.59
CA ASP A 69 -9.11 -14.24 1.12
C ASP A 69 -9.59 -13.11 0.18
N HIS A 70 -10.66 -12.40 0.55
CA HIS A 70 -11.20 -11.26 -0.19
C HIS A 70 -10.78 -9.91 0.43
N PHE A 71 -9.75 -9.89 1.29
CA PHE A 71 -9.21 -8.67 1.87
C PHE A 71 -7.82 -8.34 1.32
N LEU A 72 -7.62 -7.08 0.93
CA LEU A 72 -6.32 -6.50 0.66
C LEU A 72 -5.87 -5.62 1.82
N TYR A 73 -4.66 -5.86 2.31
CA TYR A 73 -3.97 -5.02 3.27
C TYR A 73 -3.00 -4.13 2.52
N ILE A 74 -3.11 -2.82 2.68
CA ILE A 74 -2.34 -1.84 1.92
C ILE A 74 -1.52 -0.99 2.89
N GLY A 75 -0.21 -1.20 2.85
CA GLY A 75 0.74 -0.45 3.66
C GLY A 75 0.81 1.02 3.26
N ASN A 76 1.53 1.79 4.05
CA ASN A 76 1.69 3.22 3.89
C ASN A 76 3.17 3.59 3.95
N ARG A 77 3.61 4.47 3.05
CA ARG A 77 4.96 5.06 3.02
C ARG A 77 5.05 6.34 3.84
N THR A 78 3.93 6.92 4.21
CA THR A 78 3.84 7.96 5.22
C THR A 78 3.88 7.33 6.60
N ASP A 79 4.25 8.16 7.54
CA ASP A 79 4.86 7.74 8.78
C ASP A 79 4.05 8.19 9.98
N ALA A 80 2.73 8.34 9.78
CA ALA A 80 1.78 8.96 10.70
C ALA A 80 2.24 10.29 11.31
N SER A 81 3.27 10.93 10.74
CA SER A 81 3.78 12.20 11.22
C SER A 81 2.92 13.34 10.73
N ASN A 82 3.21 14.53 11.27
CA ASN A 82 2.69 15.79 10.78
C ASN A 82 3.69 16.52 9.86
N SER A 83 4.72 15.82 9.36
CA SER A 83 5.79 16.44 8.60
C SER A 83 5.39 16.69 7.14
N CYS A 84 5.77 17.86 6.62
CA CYS A 84 5.65 18.22 5.21
C CYS A 84 6.89 17.81 4.38
N GLY A 85 7.79 17.04 4.96
CA GLY A 85 9.09 16.71 4.39
C GLY A 85 10.11 17.82 4.55
N ASP A 86 11.33 17.57 4.07
CA ASP A 86 12.37 18.60 3.99
C ASP A 86 13.28 18.35 2.78
N LEU A 87 13.37 19.35 1.91
CA LEU A 87 14.33 19.38 0.81
C LEU A 87 15.76 19.56 1.32
N ASN A 88 15.93 20.11 2.52
CA ASN A 88 17.22 20.29 3.14
C ASN A 88 17.65 19.05 3.94
N GLY A 89 18.80 18.48 3.59
CA GLY A 89 19.40 17.39 4.37
C GLY A 89 19.86 17.82 5.76
N THR A 90 20.22 19.10 5.91
CA THR A 90 20.70 19.76 7.15
C THR A 90 20.24 21.23 7.17
N GLY A 91 20.22 21.88 8.35
CA GLY A 91 19.80 23.30 8.47
C GLY A 91 18.28 23.51 8.68
N PRO A 92 17.72 24.69 8.38
CA PRO A 92 16.28 24.96 8.51
C PRO A 92 15.42 24.03 7.65
N VAL A 93 14.21 23.71 8.09
CA VAL A 93 13.28 22.87 7.33
C VAL A 93 12.74 23.64 6.12
N ALA A 94 12.97 23.13 4.91
CA ALA A 94 12.33 23.57 3.68
C ALA A 94 11.30 22.52 3.25
N PRO A 95 10.00 22.73 3.53
CA PRO A 95 8.99 21.70 3.33
C PRO A 95 8.90 21.26 1.86
N VAL A 96 8.74 19.95 1.64
CA VAL A 96 8.54 19.36 0.30
C VAL A 96 7.11 19.59 -0.18
N LEU A 97 6.17 19.50 0.75
CA LEU A 97 4.74 19.72 0.53
C LEU A 97 4.31 21.06 1.12
N THR A 98 3.34 21.72 0.49
CA THR A 98 2.68 22.86 1.11
C THR A 98 1.96 22.41 2.40
N PRO A 99 2.21 23.07 3.55
CA PRO A 99 1.49 22.78 4.78
C PRO A 99 -0.02 22.81 4.61
N THR A 100 -0.70 21.84 5.23
CA THR A 100 -2.17 21.77 5.24
C THR A 100 -2.76 22.33 6.53
N ASN A 101 -1.93 22.58 7.54
CA ASN A 101 -2.34 23.12 8.84
C ASN A 101 -1.73 24.53 9.08
N PRO A 102 -2.41 25.40 9.87
CA PRO A 102 -1.93 26.75 10.18
C PRO A 102 -0.59 26.81 10.95
N ASP A 103 -0.23 25.73 11.65
CA ASP A 103 1.04 25.60 12.39
C ASP A 103 2.23 25.19 11.50
N GLY A 104 2.03 25.11 10.18
CA GLY A 104 3.06 24.75 9.22
C GLY A 104 3.26 23.24 9.06
N THR A 105 2.35 22.42 9.60
CA THR A 105 2.41 20.96 9.50
C THR A 105 1.53 20.41 8.37
N CYS A 106 1.74 19.14 8.02
CA CYS A 106 0.97 18.42 7.03
C CYS A 106 0.21 17.28 7.69
N THR A 107 -1.11 17.26 7.54
CA THR A 107 -1.94 16.12 7.99
C THR A 107 -1.78 14.93 7.05
N HIS A 108 -1.39 13.77 7.60
CA HIS A 108 -1.38 12.49 6.89
C HIS A 108 -2.60 11.68 7.30
N VAL A 109 -3.61 11.61 6.43
CA VAL A 109 -4.86 10.89 6.69
C VAL A 109 -4.65 9.38 6.52
N HIS A 110 -5.25 8.58 7.41
CA HIS A 110 -5.20 7.11 7.39
C HIS A 110 -3.78 6.53 7.22
N PRO A 111 -2.83 6.86 8.12
CA PRO A 111 -1.42 6.46 7.98
C PRO A 111 -1.15 4.99 8.33
N GLY A 112 -2.16 4.24 8.79
CA GLY A 112 -2.06 2.82 9.08
C GLY A 112 -2.11 1.91 7.84
N ILE A 113 -2.30 0.62 8.09
CA ILE A 113 -2.51 -0.37 7.03
C ILE A 113 -4.01 -0.40 6.73
N LEU A 114 -4.43 0.05 5.55
CA LEU A 114 -5.84 -0.03 5.16
C LEU A 114 -6.22 -1.47 4.82
N ILE A 115 -7.44 -1.83 5.18
CA ILE A 115 -8.07 -3.11 4.88
C ILE A 115 -9.17 -2.84 3.87
N VAL A 116 -9.05 -3.43 2.69
CA VAL A 116 -9.97 -3.25 1.57
C VAL A 116 -10.66 -4.57 1.28
N ASP A 117 -11.98 -4.58 1.33
CA ASP A 117 -12.81 -5.68 0.84
C ASP A 117 -12.84 -5.61 -0.69
N ILE A 118 -12.46 -6.73 -1.31
CA ILE A 118 -12.41 -6.95 -2.76
C ILE A 118 -13.26 -8.16 -3.18
N ALA A 119 -14.26 -8.56 -2.38
CA ALA A 119 -15.20 -9.63 -2.74
C ALA A 119 -15.93 -9.32 -4.05
N ASP A 120 -16.28 -8.05 -4.27
CA ASP A 120 -16.62 -7.51 -5.59
C ASP A 120 -15.44 -6.68 -6.13
N PRO A 121 -14.65 -7.20 -7.09
CA PRO A 121 -13.51 -6.47 -7.64
C PRO A 121 -13.92 -5.24 -8.48
N ALA A 122 -15.19 -5.12 -8.88
CA ALA A 122 -15.69 -3.93 -9.56
C ALA A 122 -16.01 -2.77 -8.58
N ALA A 123 -16.20 -3.09 -7.30
CA ALA A 123 -16.55 -2.13 -6.25
C ALA A 123 -15.72 -2.35 -4.96
N PRO A 124 -14.38 -2.22 -5.01
CA PRO A 124 -13.54 -2.38 -3.82
C PRO A 124 -13.85 -1.31 -2.77
N THR A 125 -14.01 -1.71 -1.51
CA THR A 125 -14.36 -0.80 -0.40
C THR A 125 -13.36 -0.89 0.74
N VAL A 126 -13.02 0.26 1.34
CA VAL A 126 -12.21 0.25 2.56
C VAL A 126 -13.13 -0.09 3.73
N VAL A 127 -12.82 -1.18 4.44
CA VAL A 127 -13.65 -1.72 5.54
C VAL A 127 -12.98 -1.58 6.90
N GLY A 128 -11.68 -1.25 6.93
CA GLY A 128 -10.95 -1.07 8.18
C GLY A 128 -9.56 -0.49 7.99
N GLU A 129 -8.88 -0.29 9.12
CA GLU A 129 -7.50 0.15 9.18
C GLU A 129 -6.85 -0.48 10.41
N ILE A 130 -5.68 -1.12 10.24
CA ILE A 130 -4.80 -1.40 11.37
C ILE A 130 -4.16 -0.05 11.75
N PRO A 131 -4.47 0.53 12.91
CA PRO A 131 -4.05 1.89 13.24
C PRO A 131 -2.53 2.03 13.20
N ALA A 132 -2.03 3.20 12.80
CA ALA A 132 -0.58 3.46 12.81
C ALA A 132 0.05 3.32 14.20
N SER A 133 -0.69 3.53 15.29
CA SER A 133 -0.20 3.23 16.65
C SER A 133 0.07 1.76 16.90
N VAL A 134 -0.41 0.85 16.05
CA VAL A 134 -0.23 -0.60 16.14
C VAL A 134 0.66 -1.14 15.01
N ALA A 135 0.41 -0.68 13.77
CA ALA A 135 1.21 -1.00 12.59
C ALA A 135 2.58 -0.31 12.61
N VAL A 136 2.67 0.89 13.17
CA VAL A 136 3.84 1.77 13.05
C VAL A 136 4.42 2.25 14.41
N PRO A 137 4.07 1.75 15.61
CA PRO A 137 4.71 2.27 16.81
C PRO A 137 6.18 1.84 16.79
N ASN A 138 7.10 2.74 17.06
CA ASN A 138 8.48 2.34 17.32
C ASN A 138 8.61 1.67 18.71
N ALA A 139 9.80 1.20 19.07
CA ALA A 139 10.07 0.68 20.42
C ALA A 139 9.81 1.70 21.54
N ALA A 140 9.69 2.99 21.20
CA ALA A 140 9.32 4.07 22.12
C ALA A 140 7.81 4.38 22.11
N GLY A 141 6.98 3.61 21.40
CA GLY A 141 5.51 3.76 21.38
C GLY A 141 4.99 4.89 20.48
N GLU A 142 5.87 5.64 19.81
CA GLU A 142 5.48 6.76 18.98
C GLU A 142 5.21 6.31 17.53
N PRO A 143 4.09 6.72 16.92
CA PRO A 143 3.71 6.31 15.57
C PRO A 143 4.49 7.04 14.47
N VAL A 144 5.44 7.91 14.81
CA VAL A 144 6.12 8.81 13.85
C VAL A 144 7.40 8.24 13.26
N GLY A 145 7.66 8.51 11.99
CA GLY A 145 8.96 8.31 11.33
C GLY A 145 9.25 6.90 10.79
N VAL A 146 8.28 6.00 10.79
CA VAL A 146 8.37 4.60 10.33
C VAL A 146 7.27 4.31 9.29
N THR A 147 7.53 3.45 8.30
CA THR A 147 6.52 3.05 7.30
C THR A 147 6.06 1.62 7.50
N SER A 148 4.82 1.29 7.13
CA SER A 148 4.41 -0.09 6.84
C SER A 148 4.83 -0.46 5.40
N ARG A 149 6.13 -0.73 5.20
CA ARG A 149 6.76 -0.75 3.87
C ARG A 149 6.34 -1.94 3.02
N GLU A 150 6.54 -3.14 3.58
CA GLU A 150 6.30 -4.40 2.91
C GLU A 150 5.33 -5.24 3.72
N LEU A 151 4.41 -5.91 3.03
CA LEU A 151 3.41 -6.79 3.63
C LEU A 151 3.46 -8.15 2.93
N ARG A 152 3.39 -9.25 3.69
CA ARG A 152 3.17 -10.61 3.17
C ARG A 152 2.19 -11.34 4.07
N VAL A 153 1.44 -12.28 3.51
CA VAL A 153 0.52 -13.12 4.27
C VAL A 153 0.98 -14.57 4.20
N TRP A 154 0.88 -15.30 5.32
CA TRP A 154 0.85 -16.75 5.36
C TRP A 154 -0.61 -17.19 5.56
N PRO A 155 -1.34 -17.54 4.48
CA PRO A 155 -2.79 -17.70 4.56
C PRO A 155 -3.22 -18.86 5.47
N GLU A 156 -2.54 -20.01 5.38
CA GLU A 156 -2.90 -21.20 6.17
C GLU A 156 -2.71 -20.98 7.68
N LYS A 157 -1.86 -20.02 8.06
CA LYS A 157 -1.62 -19.63 9.46
C LYS A 157 -2.33 -18.34 9.84
N LYS A 158 -3.15 -17.78 8.94
CA LYS A 158 -3.86 -16.51 9.13
C LYS A 158 -2.92 -15.44 9.67
N LEU A 159 -1.77 -15.28 9.04
CA LEU A 159 -0.71 -14.43 9.56
C LEU A 159 -0.38 -13.33 8.56
N LEU A 160 -0.58 -12.07 8.95
CA LEU A 160 -0.01 -10.92 8.24
C LEU A 160 1.36 -10.60 8.83
N ILE A 161 2.33 -10.42 7.95
CA ILE A 161 3.69 -10.03 8.28
C ILE A 161 3.92 -8.66 7.68
N GLU A 162 4.17 -7.68 8.55
CA GLU A 162 4.58 -6.35 8.16
C GLU A 162 6.06 -6.18 8.39
N LEU A 163 6.77 -5.64 7.41
CA LEU A 163 8.06 -5.03 7.63
C LEU A 163 7.90 -3.52 7.77
N SER A 164 8.41 -3.00 8.89
CA SER A 164 8.47 -1.58 9.15
C SER A 164 9.92 -1.10 9.34
N PHE A 165 10.22 0.08 8.80
CA PHE A 165 11.49 0.77 9.03
C PHE A 165 11.37 2.25 8.75
N ARG A 166 12.40 3.00 9.15
CA ARG A 166 12.45 4.45 9.01
C ARG A 166 12.09 4.89 7.60
N CYS A 167 11.07 5.73 7.51
CA CYS A 167 10.63 6.33 6.26
C CYS A 167 11.63 7.38 5.76
N SER A 168 11.57 7.70 4.46
CA SER A 168 12.49 8.65 3.87
C SER A 168 11.98 10.07 4.00
N ARG A 169 12.81 10.96 4.52
CA ARG A 169 12.53 12.38 4.63
C ARG A 169 12.30 13.08 3.28
N THR A 170 13.13 12.75 2.29
CA THR A 170 13.14 13.44 1.00
C THR A 170 12.01 12.98 0.09
N ILE A 171 11.69 11.69 0.10
CA ILE A 171 10.71 11.10 -0.84
C ILE A 171 9.40 10.69 -0.17
N HIS A 172 9.34 10.66 1.17
CA HIS A 172 8.16 10.24 1.93
C HIS A 172 7.76 11.25 3.03
N ALA A 173 8.30 12.46 2.97
CA ALA A 173 7.92 13.60 3.81
C ALA A 173 8.09 13.42 5.34
N CYS A 174 9.01 12.56 5.77
CA CYS A 174 9.18 12.24 7.20
C CYS A 174 10.03 13.22 8.02
N PRO A 175 9.88 13.24 9.37
CA PRO A 175 10.75 13.98 10.28
C PRO A 175 12.22 13.57 10.21
N ARG A 176 13.10 14.42 10.77
CA ARG A 176 14.50 14.05 10.99
C ARG A 176 14.60 12.97 12.06
N GLY A 177 15.45 11.98 11.82
CA GLY A 177 15.84 10.99 12.82
C GLY A 177 16.68 9.89 12.22
N ASN A 178 17.05 8.92 13.05
CA ASN A 178 17.88 7.78 12.69
C ASN A 178 17.20 6.47 13.10
N ASP A 179 17.85 5.32 12.90
CA ASP A 179 17.27 4.02 13.24
C ASP A 179 17.17 3.78 14.76
N ILE A 180 17.71 4.68 15.60
CA ILE A 180 17.49 4.69 17.05
C ILE A 180 16.17 5.42 17.36
N THR A 181 15.93 6.56 16.70
CA THR A 181 14.67 7.32 16.83
C THR A 181 13.49 6.57 16.19
N PHE A 182 13.74 5.90 15.08
CA PHE A 182 12.76 5.23 14.22
C PHE A 182 13.21 3.79 13.95
N PRO A 183 13.18 2.91 14.97
CA PRO A 183 13.60 1.53 14.86
C PRO A 183 12.77 0.75 13.84
N PHE A 184 13.40 -0.26 13.27
CA PHE A 184 12.82 -1.18 12.30
C PHE A 184 12.51 -2.53 12.95
N ASP A 185 11.44 -3.17 12.49
CA ASP A 185 11.06 -4.52 12.91
C ASP A 185 10.13 -5.19 11.90
N TYR A 186 9.97 -6.50 12.07
CA TYR A 186 8.83 -7.23 11.57
C TYR A 186 7.74 -7.28 12.63
N LYS A 187 6.50 -7.12 12.22
CA LYS A 187 5.31 -7.37 13.04
C LYS A 187 4.52 -8.51 12.46
N PHE A 188 3.95 -9.31 13.35
CA PHE A 188 3.13 -10.46 13.02
C PHE A 188 1.74 -10.21 13.58
N PHE A 189 0.73 -10.22 12.71
CA PHE A 189 -0.67 -10.04 13.09
C PHE A 189 -1.48 -11.29 12.83
N ASP A 190 -2.35 -11.64 13.76
CA ASP A 190 -3.38 -12.68 13.58
C ASP A 190 -4.51 -12.16 12.70
N LEU A 191 -4.90 -12.94 11.69
CA LEU A 191 -5.98 -12.69 10.75
C LEU A 191 -7.17 -13.64 11.00
N SER A 192 -7.29 -14.22 12.19
CA SER A 192 -8.48 -14.99 12.58
C SER A 192 -9.76 -14.16 12.48
N ASP A 193 -9.67 -12.86 12.78
CA ASP A 193 -10.62 -11.81 12.38
C ASP A 193 -9.89 -10.85 11.40
N PRO A 194 -10.11 -10.96 10.08
CA PRO A 194 -9.33 -10.24 9.08
C PRO A 194 -9.59 -8.73 9.04
N VAL A 195 -10.71 -8.26 9.61
CA VAL A 195 -11.00 -6.81 9.71
C VAL A 195 -10.56 -6.21 11.05
N HIS A 196 -10.18 -7.04 12.03
CA HIS A 196 -9.55 -6.62 13.28
C HIS A 196 -8.23 -7.36 13.61
N PRO A 197 -7.18 -7.27 12.75
CA PRO A 197 -5.93 -7.98 12.99
C PRO A 197 -5.27 -7.65 14.33
N GLN A 198 -4.82 -8.67 15.06
CA GLN A 198 -4.23 -8.52 16.39
C GLN A 198 -2.71 -8.71 16.34
N LEU A 199 -1.94 -7.78 16.92
CA LEU A 199 -0.48 -7.91 16.98
C LEU A 199 -0.09 -9.09 17.90
N ILE A 200 0.58 -10.08 17.33
CA ILE A 200 1.11 -11.25 18.04
C ILE A 200 2.52 -10.98 18.55
N LYS A 201 3.40 -10.51 17.66
CA LYS A 201 4.84 -10.44 17.95
C LYS A 201 5.55 -9.40 17.11
N ARG A 202 6.65 -8.91 17.66
CA ARG A 202 7.65 -8.08 16.96
C ARG A 202 8.98 -8.82 16.88
N HIS A 203 9.71 -8.64 15.80
CA HIS A 203 11.00 -9.27 15.59
C HIS A 203 12.00 -8.31 14.94
N VAL A 204 13.20 -8.23 15.50
CA VAL A 204 14.33 -7.55 14.89
C VAL A 204 15.37 -8.60 14.53
N THR A 205 15.68 -8.72 13.25
CA THR A 205 16.76 -9.58 12.78
C THR A 205 18.09 -9.10 13.35
N LYS A 206 18.89 -10.00 13.91
CA LYS A 206 20.21 -9.70 14.46
C LYS A 206 21.29 -10.50 13.75
N SER A 207 22.47 -9.90 13.60
CA SER A 207 23.68 -10.58 13.12
C SER A 207 24.18 -11.60 14.15
N ALA A 208 25.15 -12.42 13.75
CA ALA A 208 25.81 -13.35 14.68
C ALA A 208 26.49 -12.62 15.86
N ALA A 209 26.85 -11.35 15.69
CA ALA A 209 27.39 -10.50 16.76
C ALA A 209 26.30 -9.83 17.62
N GLY A 210 25.02 -10.15 17.41
CA GLY A 210 23.89 -9.59 18.17
C GLY A 210 23.44 -8.19 17.74
N LEU A 211 24.01 -7.66 16.65
CA LEU A 211 23.68 -6.32 16.14
C LEU A 211 22.42 -6.35 15.27
N ALA A 212 21.52 -5.39 15.44
CA ALA A 212 20.32 -5.27 14.61
C ALA A 212 20.70 -5.06 13.13
N ILE A 213 20.06 -5.81 12.24
CA ILE A 213 20.25 -5.74 10.79
C ILE A 213 19.05 -5.03 10.20
N LYS A 214 19.30 -3.92 9.50
CA LYS A 214 18.25 -3.14 8.85
C LYS A 214 17.79 -3.83 7.56
N PRO A 215 16.50 -4.19 7.44
CA PRO A 215 15.92 -4.71 6.22
C PRO A 215 15.57 -3.60 5.23
N HIS A 216 15.38 -3.95 3.95
CA HIS A 216 14.79 -3.07 2.93
C HIS A 216 13.54 -3.69 2.29
N GLU A 217 13.57 -5.00 2.04
CA GLU A 217 12.47 -5.79 1.49
C GLU A 217 12.50 -7.21 2.06
N PHE A 218 11.43 -7.96 1.88
CA PHE A 218 11.44 -9.39 2.20
C PHE A 218 10.55 -10.24 1.27
N PHE A 219 10.88 -11.52 1.19
CA PHE A 219 10.11 -12.54 0.50
C PHE A 219 9.73 -13.65 1.47
N LEU A 220 8.50 -14.15 1.34
CA LEU A 220 8.01 -15.28 2.11
C LEU A 220 7.88 -16.49 1.18
N TRP A 221 8.55 -17.58 1.53
CA TRP A 221 8.39 -18.87 0.87
C TRP A 221 7.68 -19.83 1.81
N LEU A 222 6.52 -20.30 1.38
CA LEU A 222 5.75 -21.33 2.10
C LEU A 222 6.23 -22.69 1.61
N ASP A 223 6.52 -23.60 2.53
CA ASP A 223 7.01 -24.92 2.17
C ASP A 223 5.88 -25.81 1.62
N PRO A 224 5.93 -26.24 0.35
CA PRO A 224 4.88 -27.08 -0.23
C PRO A 224 4.76 -28.46 0.44
N ASN A 225 5.81 -28.93 1.12
CA ASN A 225 5.85 -30.24 1.77
C ASN A 225 5.60 -30.17 3.28
N ASN A 226 5.51 -28.97 3.85
CA ASN A 226 5.27 -28.79 5.29
C ASN A 226 4.49 -27.50 5.55
N ARG A 227 3.19 -27.64 5.79
CA ARG A 227 2.27 -26.53 6.06
C ARG A 227 2.55 -25.77 7.36
N ASP A 228 3.45 -26.27 8.20
CA ASP A 228 3.89 -25.62 9.45
C ASP A 228 5.25 -24.92 9.29
N ARG A 229 5.77 -24.82 8.06
CA ARG A 229 7.08 -24.24 7.78
C ARG A 229 7.01 -23.17 6.70
N ALA A 230 7.55 -22.00 7.04
CA ALA A 230 7.83 -20.94 6.09
C ALA A 230 9.25 -20.40 6.29
N LEU A 231 9.83 -19.88 5.21
CA LEU A 231 11.10 -19.18 5.20
C LEU A 231 10.87 -17.72 4.84
N LEU A 232 11.37 -16.82 5.69
CA LEU A 232 11.45 -15.40 5.38
C LEU A 232 12.87 -15.07 4.89
N PHE A 233 12.96 -14.50 3.70
CA PHE A 233 14.20 -14.02 3.10
C PHE A 233 14.23 -12.50 3.15
N GLU A 234 15.16 -11.95 3.91
CA GLU A 234 15.34 -10.51 4.09
C GLU A 234 16.41 -9.97 3.15
N SER A 235 16.11 -8.85 2.47
CA SER A 235 17.12 -8.05 1.81
C SER A 235 17.60 -6.95 2.75
N THR A 236 18.90 -6.68 2.72
CA THR A 236 19.50 -5.57 3.48
C THR A 236 20.06 -4.56 2.48
N PRO A 237 19.93 -3.25 2.72
CA PRO A 237 20.52 -2.26 1.85
C PRO A 237 22.04 -2.36 1.99
N SER A 238 22.70 -3.02 1.05
CA SER A 238 24.12 -2.83 0.83
C SER A 238 24.28 -1.70 -0.19
N LEU A 239 25.14 -0.72 0.09
CA LEU A 239 25.71 0.10 -0.97
C LEU A 239 26.67 -0.78 -1.77
N SER A 240 26.15 -1.73 -2.55
CA SER A 240 26.96 -2.52 -3.48
C SER A 240 26.85 -1.90 -4.87
N VAL A 241 27.59 -0.81 -5.06
CA VAL A 241 28.18 -0.48 -6.36
C VAL A 241 29.61 -1.03 -6.38
N ALA A 242 29.75 -2.35 -6.23
CA ALA A 242 31.00 -3.04 -6.53
C ALA A 242 30.72 -4.12 -7.57
N HIS A 243 30.79 -3.69 -8.82
CA HIS A 243 30.80 -4.51 -10.01
C HIS A 243 31.67 -5.76 -9.83
N TRP A 244 31.12 -6.92 -10.20
CA TRP A 244 31.81 -8.07 -10.78
C TRP A 244 33.34 -7.98 -10.87
N ARG A 245 34.07 -8.15 -9.76
CA ARG A 245 35.47 -8.60 -9.82
C ARG A 245 35.47 -10.11 -9.77
N ARG A 246 35.35 -10.74 -10.96
CA ARG A 246 35.82 -12.12 -11.15
C ARG A 246 37.29 -12.16 -10.74
N ARG A 247 37.59 -12.76 -9.59
CA ARG A 247 38.93 -13.31 -9.34
C ARG A 247 39.01 -14.60 -10.16
N ALA A 248 39.40 -14.46 -11.43
CA ALA A 248 39.85 -15.57 -12.23
C ALA A 248 41.23 -15.99 -11.69
N ALA A 249 41.25 -17.06 -10.90
CA ALA A 249 42.46 -17.82 -10.62
C ALA A 249 42.07 -19.20 -10.08
N ARG A 250 41.96 -20.19 -10.98
CA ARG A 250 42.34 -21.60 -10.78
C ARG A 250 42.21 -22.33 -12.12
N GLY A 251 43.25 -23.08 -12.46
CA GLY A 251 43.50 -23.69 -13.77
C GLY A 251 42.57 -24.86 -14.15
N PRO A 252 42.76 -25.44 -15.34
CA PRO A 252 41.86 -26.43 -15.90
C PRO A 252 42.14 -27.82 -15.30
N GLY A 253 41.10 -28.43 -14.73
CA GLY A 253 41.12 -29.85 -14.37
C GLY A 253 40.57 -30.14 -12.99
N GLN A 254 39.23 -30.31 -12.90
CA GLN A 254 38.56 -31.40 -12.20
C GLN A 254 37.07 -31.09 -12.09
N LEU A 255 36.27 -31.89 -12.78
CA LEU A 255 34.85 -32.08 -12.48
C LEU A 255 34.77 -32.83 -11.15
N GLU A 256 34.26 -32.18 -10.11
CA GLU A 256 33.57 -32.87 -9.02
C GLU A 256 32.33 -32.07 -8.62
N SER A 257 31.20 -32.77 -8.63
CA SER A 257 29.91 -32.32 -8.15
C SER A 257 29.98 -32.02 -6.65
N ALA A 258 30.13 -30.76 -6.29
CA ALA A 258 29.91 -30.28 -4.94
C ALA A 258 28.84 -29.19 -4.98
N LEU A 259 27.58 -29.59 -4.75
CA LEU A 259 26.52 -28.66 -4.35
C LEU A 259 26.98 -27.96 -3.06
N PRO A 260 27.15 -26.63 -3.04
CA PRO A 260 27.54 -25.94 -1.82
C PRO A 260 26.39 -26.01 -0.82
N ARG A 261 26.65 -26.61 0.35
CA ARG A 261 25.79 -26.46 1.53
C ARG A 261 25.73 -24.96 1.89
N PHE A 262 24.65 -24.29 1.53
CA PHE A 262 24.37 -22.94 1.99
C PHE A 262 23.93 -22.97 3.46
N ARG A 263 24.86 -22.70 4.39
CA ARG A 263 24.52 -22.00 5.64
C ARG A 263 24.77 -20.51 5.40
N ARG A 264 23.75 -19.77 4.98
CA ARG A 264 23.81 -18.30 4.89
C ARG A 264 23.18 -17.68 6.15
N PRO A 265 23.78 -16.62 6.72
CA PRO A 265 23.09 -15.76 7.67
C PRO A 265 21.92 -15.05 6.98
N GLY A 266 20.78 -14.90 7.67
CA GLY A 266 19.61 -14.14 7.18
C GLY A 266 18.33 -14.96 6.92
N GLN A 267 18.24 -16.21 7.37
CA GLN A 267 16.98 -16.97 7.35
C GLN A 267 16.33 -16.93 8.73
N LEU A 268 15.13 -16.34 8.81
CA LEU A 268 14.25 -16.51 9.95
C LEU A 268 13.35 -17.73 9.71
N TRP A 269 13.47 -18.72 10.58
CA TRP A 269 12.58 -19.87 10.58
C TRP A 269 11.35 -19.54 11.40
N LEU A 270 10.20 -19.44 10.74
CA LEU A 270 8.93 -19.30 11.42
C LEU A 270 8.43 -20.72 11.75
N ARG A 271 8.31 -21.00 13.04
CA ARG A 271 7.56 -22.14 13.58
C ARG A 271 6.45 -21.58 14.47
N PRO A 272 5.20 -22.04 14.33
CA PRO A 272 4.18 -21.72 15.31
C PRO A 272 4.67 -22.14 16.70
N GLY A 273 4.39 -21.32 17.73
CA GLY A 273 4.44 -21.80 19.11
C GLY A 273 3.37 -22.88 19.32
N PRO A 274 3.42 -23.66 20.42
CA PRO A 274 2.32 -24.55 20.76
C PRO A 274 1.03 -23.71 20.78
N ALA A 275 0.01 -24.17 20.07
CA ALA A 275 -1.32 -23.63 20.21
C ALA A 275 -1.67 -23.66 21.70
N LEU A 276 -2.25 -22.58 22.22
CA LEU A 276 -2.97 -22.68 23.48
C LEU A 276 -4.04 -23.74 23.26
N ASP A 277 -3.93 -24.83 24.01
CA ASP A 277 -4.85 -25.96 23.95
C ASP A 277 -6.30 -25.45 24.01
N ASP A 278 -7.10 -25.89 23.05
CA ASP A 278 -8.56 -25.82 23.09
C ASP A 278 -9.02 -26.73 24.23
N PRO A 279 -9.61 -26.21 25.34
CA PRO A 279 -10.02 -27.04 26.45
C PRO A 279 -11.28 -27.88 26.17
N ASP A 280 -11.88 -27.78 24.97
CA ASP A 280 -13.12 -28.49 24.61
C ASP A 280 -12.99 -29.46 23.42
N ARG A 281 -11.84 -30.10 23.22
CA ARG A 281 -11.71 -31.28 22.32
C ARG A 281 -10.93 -32.46 22.91
#